data_AF-A0A7E4UUK3-F1
#
_entry.id   AF-A0A7E4UUK3-F1
#
_cell.length_a   1.000
_cell.length_b   1.000
_cell.length_c   1.000
_cell.angle_alpha   90.00
_cell.angle_beta   90.00
_cell.angle_gamma   90.00
#
_symmetry.space_group_name_H-M   'P 1'
#
loop_
_entity.id
_entity.type
_entity.pdbx_description
1 polymer ?
#
loop_
_entity_poly.entity_id
_entity_poly.type
_entity_poly.pdbx_seq_one_letter_code
_entity_poly.pdbx_strand_id
1 'polypeptide(L)'
;MDRDEMTSQYLFQSRNPSTWNGTSTHRDRKIKKNDRKYCSEYEEIDPADVKDARPGFQTHKMEEEASSGGAQLTDRKSVDPRATFAKVLLGRSIGKLAKEYVDSRSYLPKNYSVEIYKENEVRNRYSDVLCNDRTRVVLNNGNYVHANWLPVPNSHQRFICAQGPMEETAEDFWTMIVQEKAQVVIMLCDFYENGVEKCYEYFPAKQGASVRIGQYVITNFMHADCEIDTVKWSVLEVVSARRKVLIHHFRWSDWPDHLAPLDPGIIIELMALSKAKSDVRPIVVHCSAGIGRTGTFVGLEFANERLKNGDKMGLVDIMKELRAHRLQSIQSHLQYLYLAVCLLEFFARQNLIDRDSKFKTFLNNYISYVKRHAAKHGIKAGKKDKG
;
A
#
# COMPACT_ATOMS: atom_id res chain seq x y z
N MET A 1 -29.12 36.14 37.23
CA MET A 1 -30.21 35.90 38.20
C MET A 1 -31.42 35.61 37.34
N ASP A 2 -32.01 34.43 37.22
CA ASP A 2 -31.89 33.09 37.81
C ASP A 2 -32.47 32.14 36.71
N ARG A 3 -31.81 31.03 36.37
CA ARG A 3 -32.04 29.64 36.83
C ARG A 3 -33.39 29.00 36.44
N ASP A 4 -33.25 27.71 36.09
CA ASP A 4 -34.24 26.63 35.98
C ASP A 4 -35.07 26.61 34.68
N GLU A 5 -35.34 25.50 33.99
CA GLU A 5 -35.09 24.06 34.16
C GLU A 5 -35.54 23.42 32.83
N MET A 6 -34.76 22.51 32.22
CA MET A 6 -35.32 21.39 31.42
C MET A 6 -34.23 20.38 31.07
N THR A 7 -33.91 19.56 32.06
CA THR A 7 -33.18 18.29 31.93
C THR A 7 -34.18 17.20 31.53
N SER A 8 -34.14 16.73 30.28
CA SER A 8 -34.90 15.53 29.88
C SER A 8 -34.09 14.27 30.21
N GLN A 9 -34.65 13.51 31.14
CA GLN A 9 -34.18 12.22 31.62
C GLN A 9 -34.29 11.14 30.54
N TYR A 10 -33.18 10.47 30.20
CA TYR A 10 -33.21 9.10 29.71
C TYR A 10 -32.68 8.19 30.82
N LEU A 11 -33.61 7.48 31.45
CA LEU A 11 -33.40 6.46 32.47
C LEU A 11 -32.58 5.29 31.90
N PHE A 12 -31.31 5.18 32.31
CA PHE A 12 -30.57 3.92 32.21
C PHE A 12 -30.97 3.04 33.41
N GLN A 13 -31.81 2.05 33.16
CA GLN A 13 -32.05 0.97 34.12
C GLN A 13 -30.80 0.09 34.19
N SER A 14 -30.15 0.12 35.36
CA SER A 14 -29.15 -0.85 35.79
C SER A 14 -29.74 -2.26 35.80
N ARG A 15 -29.21 -3.16 34.98
CA ARG A 15 -29.33 -4.61 35.19
C ARG A 15 -27.96 -5.18 35.52
N ASN A 16 -27.91 -5.88 36.65
CA ASN A 16 -26.77 -6.61 37.19
C ASN A 16 -26.06 -7.46 36.11
N PRO A 17 -24.72 -7.48 36.09
CA PRO A 17 -23.97 -8.43 35.28
C PRO A 17 -24.07 -9.82 35.92
N SER A 18 -24.67 -10.76 35.19
CA SER A 18 -24.57 -12.17 35.51
C SER A 18 -23.10 -12.60 35.41
N THR A 19 -22.67 -13.27 36.47
CA THR A 19 -21.35 -13.86 36.69
C THR A 19 -20.94 -14.77 35.53
N TRP A 20 -20.03 -14.30 34.68
CA TRP A 20 -19.26 -15.15 33.78
C TRP A 20 -18.05 -15.69 34.54
N ASN A 21 -18.23 -16.82 35.20
CA ASN A 21 -17.12 -17.64 35.70
C ASN A 21 -16.52 -18.43 34.52
N GLY A 22 -15.69 -17.76 33.74
CA GLY A 22 -14.79 -18.39 32.79
C GLY A 22 -13.38 -18.37 33.37
N THR A 23 -12.98 -19.44 34.04
CA THR A 23 -11.59 -19.69 34.42
C THR A 23 -10.76 -19.84 33.14
N SER A 24 -10.16 -18.72 32.69
CA SER A 24 -9.09 -18.73 31.70
C SER A 24 -7.90 -19.45 32.31
N THR A 25 -7.75 -20.72 31.99
CA THR A 25 -6.49 -21.42 32.22
C THR A 25 -5.47 -20.80 31.28
N HIS A 26 -4.57 -19.98 31.82
CA HIS A 26 -3.32 -19.63 31.16
C HIS A 26 -2.55 -20.94 30.94
N ARG A 27 -2.82 -21.61 29.81
CA ARG A 27 -1.92 -22.61 29.27
C ARG A 27 -0.74 -21.83 28.72
N ASP A 28 0.44 -22.09 29.27
CA ASP A 28 1.73 -21.75 28.67
C ASP A 28 1.78 -22.36 27.25
N ARG A 29 1.26 -21.63 26.26
CA ARG A 29 1.52 -21.92 24.86
C ARG A 29 2.99 -21.61 24.65
N LYS A 30 3.83 -22.65 24.63
CA LYS A 30 5.17 -22.56 24.04
C LYS A 30 5.03 -21.89 22.68
N ILE A 31 5.45 -20.64 22.58
CA ILE A 31 5.42 -19.86 21.34
C ILE A 31 6.38 -20.56 20.38
N LYS A 32 5.82 -21.31 19.42
CA LYS A 32 6.62 -21.98 18.40
C LYS A 32 7.23 -20.92 17.49
N LYS A 33 8.48 -21.13 17.05
CA LYS A 33 9.08 -20.30 15.99
C LYS A 33 8.15 -20.25 14.78
N ASN A 34 7.98 -19.06 14.22
CA ASN A 34 7.15 -18.87 13.04
C ASN A 34 7.99 -19.16 11.78
N ASP A 35 7.87 -20.37 11.23
CA ASP A 35 8.57 -20.80 10.02
C ASP A 35 7.82 -20.47 8.71
N ARG A 36 6.70 -19.74 8.82
CA ARG A 36 5.85 -19.41 7.66
C ARG A 36 6.61 -18.53 6.68
N LYS A 37 6.84 -19.03 5.46
CA LYS A 37 7.38 -18.24 4.35
C LYS A 37 6.27 -17.55 3.57
N TYR A 38 6.58 -16.39 3.00
CA TYR A 38 5.68 -15.71 2.09
C TYR A 38 5.76 -16.37 0.71
N CYS A 39 4.84 -17.28 0.42
CA CYS A 39 4.83 -17.99 -0.86
C CYS A 39 4.61 -17.01 -2.02
N SER A 40 5.52 -16.96 -2.99
CA SER A 40 5.42 -16.11 -4.17
C SER A 40 5.25 -16.94 -5.45
N GLU A 41 4.21 -17.77 -5.48
CA GLU A 41 3.88 -18.68 -6.61
C GLU A 41 3.59 -17.98 -7.96
N TYR A 42 3.70 -16.65 -8.05
CA TYR A 42 3.31 -15.85 -9.22
C TYR A 42 4.50 -15.17 -9.93
N GLU A 43 5.71 -15.70 -9.78
CA GLU A 43 6.94 -15.00 -10.19
C GLU A 43 7.51 -15.37 -11.57
N GLU A 44 7.00 -16.41 -12.22
CA GLU A 44 7.50 -16.82 -13.54
C GLU A 44 6.93 -15.94 -14.66
N ILE A 45 7.82 -15.38 -15.49
CA ILE A 45 7.46 -14.70 -16.74
C ILE A 45 7.56 -15.71 -17.88
N ASP A 46 6.53 -15.75 -18.73
CA ASP A 46 6.59 -16.54 -19.96
C ASP A 46 7.70 -16.00 -20.87
N PRO A 47 8.67 -16.81 -21.32
CA PRO A 47 9.69 -16.37 -22.27
C PRO A 47 9.11 -15.72 -23.54
N ALA A 48 7.87 -16.08 -23.92
CA ALA A 48 7.15 -15.44 -25.02
C ALA A 48 6.75 -13.99 -24.73
N ASP A 49 6.52 -13.61 -23.48
CA ASP A 49 6.18 -12.23 -23.10
C ASP A 49 7.38 -11.28 -23.23
N VAL A 50 8.62 -11.80 -23.15
CA VAL A 50 9.86 -11.01 -23.29
C VAL A 50 10.28 -10.84 -24.76
N LYS A 51 9.89 -11.78 -25.62
CA LYS A 51 10.14 -11.72 -27.06
C LYS A 51 9.15 -10.72 -27.66
N ASP A 52 9.62 -9.52 -27.98
CA ASP A 52 8.82 -8.51 -28.67
C ASP A 52 8.09 -9.17 -29.87
N ALA A 53 6.78 -8.93 -29.98
CA ALA A 53 6.09 -9.10 -31.24
C ALA A 53 6.89 -8.33 -32.31
N ARG A 54 7.26 -9.03 -33.38
CA ARG A 54 8.23 -8.59 -34.40
C ARG A 54 8.09 -7.09 -34.73
N PRO A 55 9.19 -6.32 -34.74
CA PRO A 55 9.13 -4.90 -35.05
C PRO A 55 8.88 -4.69 -36.54
N GLY A 56 7.74 -4.12 -36.89
CA GLY A 56 7.53 -3.39 -38.14
C GLY A 56 7.68 -1.89 -37.87
N PHE A 57 8.87 -1.44 -37.46
CA PHE A 57 9.19 -0.02 -37.36
C PHE A 57 10.63 0.19 -37.79
N GLN A 58 10.80 0.84 -38.95
CA GLN A 58 12.09 1.25 -39.47
C GLN A 58 12.75 2.25 -38.52
N THR A 59 14.01 2.01 -38.17
CA THR A 59 14.85 2.96 -37.46
C THR A 59 15.26 4.06 -38.43
N HIS A 60 14.58 5.21 -38.39
CA HIS A 60 15.17 6.43 -38.95
C HIS A 60 16.25 6.93 -37.99
N LYS A 61 17.50 6.89 -38.48
CA LYS A 61 18.62 7.65 -37.92
C LYS A 61 18.21 9.12 -37.87
N MET A 62 18.30 9.75 -36.70
CA MET A 62 18.37 11.21 -36.63
C MET A 62 19.80 11.58 -37.03
N GLU A 63 19.95 12.15 -38.22
CA GLU A 63 21.16 12.86 -38.62
C GLU A 63 21.18 14.22 -37.93
N GLU A 64 22.36 14.60 -37.42
CA GLU A 64 22.66 15.93 -36.92
C GLU A 64 22.70 16.91 -38.10
N GLU A 65 21.72 17.81 -38.19
CA GLU A 65 21.87 19.02 -38.99
C GLU A 65 22.28 20.19 -38.09
N ALA A 66 23.54 20.56 -38.20
CA ALA A 66 24.04 21.85 -37.76
C ALA A 66 23.49 22.94 -38.69
N SER A 67 22.65 23.81 -38.16
CA SER A 67 22.25 25.05 -38.83
C SER A 67 22.40 26.22 -37.86
N SER A 68 23.37 27.06 -38.18
CA SER A 68 23.65 28.36 -37.60
C SER A 68 22.53 29.35 -37.93
N GLY A 69 21.86 29.92 -36.92
CA GLY A 69 20.94 31.02 -37.15
C GLY A 69 20.23 31.52 -35.90
N GLY A 70 20.64 32.71 -35.43
CA GLY A 70 19.80 33.69 -34.75
C GLY A 70 19.19 33.30 -33.40
N ALA A 71 19.77 33.82 -32.31
CA ALA A 71 19.18 33.78 -30.99
C ALA A 71 17.84 34.55 -30.95
N GLN A 72 16.73 33.81 -30.90
CA GLN A 72 15.50 34.28 -30.28
C GLN A 72 15.32 33.52 -28.96
N LEU A 73 15.48 34.26 -27.86
CA LEU A 73 15.10 33.85 -26.51
C LEU A 73 13.57 33.66 -26.47
N THR A 74 13.13 32.48 -26.90
CA THR A 74 11.80 31.98 -26.59
C THR A 74 11.90 31.30 -25.24
N ASP A 75 11.03 31.71 -24.33
CA ASP A 75 10.88 31.18 -22.98
C ASP A 75 10.55 29.68 -23.04
N ARG A 76 11.59 28.82 -23.06
CA ARG A 76 11.44 27.37 -23.00
C ARG A 76 10.93 27.03 -21.61
N LYS A 77 9.60 26.99 -21.44
CA LYS A 77 8.96 26.37 -20.26
C LYS A 77 9.62 25.01 -20.04
N SER A 78 10.36 24.86 -18.94
CA SER A 78 11.02 23.59 -18.64
C SER A 78 9.95 22.51 -18.58
N VAL A 79 10.09 21.46 -19.39
CA VAL A 79 9.14 20.34 -19.39
C VAL A 79 9.17 19.70 -18.00
N ASP A 80 7.99 19.51 -17.38
CA ASP A 80 7.88 18.81 -16.09
C ASP A 80 8.59 17.44 -16.20
N PRO A 81 9.56 17.13 -15.33
CA PRO A 81 10.30 15.89 -15.43
C PRO A 81 9.44 14.62 -15.42
N ARG A 82 8.26 14.67 -14.77
CA ARG A 82 7.29 13.57 -14.75
C ARG A 82 6.71 13.29 -16.13
N ALA A 83 6.49 14.33 -16.95
CA ALA A 83 6.06 14.17 -18.33
C ALA A 83 7.16 13.50 -19.18
N THR A 84 8.43 13.83 -18.93
CA THR A 84 9.58 13.17 -19.59
C THR A 84 9.69 11.70 -19.17
N PHE A 85 9.58 11.40 -17.88
CA PHE A 85 9.52 10.03 -17.36
C PHE A 85 8.39 9.23 -18.02
N ALA A 86 7.18 9.79 -18.09
CA ALA A 86 6.02 9.15 -18.69
C ALA A 86 6.23 8.84 -20.18
N LYS A 87 6.83 9.76 -20.94
CA LYS A 87 7.17 9.53 -22.36
C LYS A 87 8.15 8.36 -22.53
N VAL A 88 9.17 8.27 -21.68
CA VAL A 88 10.13 7.15 -21.69
C VAL A 88 9.43 5.85 -21.33
N LEU A 89 8.58 5.86 -20.30
CA LEU A 89 7.83 4.69 -19.83
C LEU A 89 6.86 4.16 -20.91
N LEU A 90 6.12 5.04 -21.58
CA LEU A 90 5.22 4.69 -22.69
C LEU A 90 5.95 4.10 -23.91
N GLY A 91 7.25 4.38 -24.05
CA GLY A 91 8.10 3.76 -25.08
C GLY A 91 8.57 2.34 -24.74
N ARG A 92 8.30 1.82 -23.54
CA ARG A 92 8.70 0.49 -23.10
C ARG A 92 7.57 -0.53 -23.33
N SER A 93 7.92 -1.76 -23.68
CA SER A 93 6.96 -2.87 -23.71
C SER A 93 6.73 -3.45 -22.31
N ILE A 94 5.52 -3.95 -22.06
CA ILE A 94 5.13 -4.58 -20.79
C ILE A 94 6.08 -5.73 -20.42
N GLY A 95 6.44 -6.58 -21.40
CA GLY A 95 7.38 -7.68 -21.19
C GLY A 95 8.76 -7.23 -20.75
N LYS A 96 9.30 -6.15 -21.35
CA LYS A 96 10.61 -5.60 -20.94
C LYS A 96 10.57 -5.00 -19.54
N LEU A 97 9.46 -4.38 -19.13
CA LEU A 97 9.29 -3.87 -17.77
C LEU A 97 9.14 -5.01 -16.76
N ALA A 98 8.40 -6.06 -17.11
CA ALA A 98 8.27 -7.26 -16.28
C ALA A 98 9.65 -7.92 -16.07
N LYS A 99 10.44 -8.07 -17.15
CA LYS A 99 11.80 -8.59 -17.08
C LYS A 99 12.72 -7.70 -16.22
N GLU A 100 12.64 -6.38 -16.37
CA GLU A 100 13.41 -5.43 -15.55
C GLU A 100 13.16 -5.63 -14.04
N TYR A 101 11.90 -5.88 -13.65
CA TYR A 101 11.56 -6.27 -12.28
C TYR A 101 12.22 -7.59 -11.90
N VAL A 102 12.06 -8.66 -12.69
CA VAL A 102 12.61 -9.99 -12.38
C VAL A 102 14.12 -9.96 -12.21
N ASP A 103 14.82 -9.24 -13.09
CA ASP A 103 16.27 -9.07 -13.03
C ASP A 103 16.71 -8.30 -11.76
N SER A 104 15.80 -7.54 -11.15
CA SER A 104 16.06 -6.72 -9.95
C SER A 104 15.35 -7.23 -8.69
N ARG A 105 14.62 -8.35 -8.75
CA ARG A 105 13.70 -8.78 -7.67
C ARG A 105 14.41 -9.08 -6.35
N SER A 106 15.66 -9.52 -6.41
CA SER A 106 16.49 -9.84 -5.24
C SER A 106 17.24 -8.63 -4.69
N TYR A 107 17.06 -7.43 -5.27
CA TYR A 107 17.75 -6.24 -4.81
C TYR A 107 17.41 -5.91 -3.35
N LEU A 108 18.47 -5.75 -2.57
CA LEU A 108 18.48 -5.15 -1.25
C LEU A 108 19.50 -3.99 -1.26
N PRO A 109 19.23 -2.88 -0.54
CA PRO A 109 20.19 -1.79 -0.41
C PRO A 109 21.51 -2.29 0.21
N LYS A 110 22.64 -1.61 0.00
CA LYS A 110 23.94 -2.07 0.56
C LYS A 110 24.04 -1.94 2.08
N ASN A 111 23.39 -0.93 2.64
CA ASN A 111 23.56 -0.52 4.04
C ASN A 111 22.26 -0.73 4.83
N TYR A 112 21.80 -1.97 4.98
CA TYR A 112 20.66 -2.32 5.84
C TYR A 112 21.09 -3.27 6.95
N SER A 113 20.30 -3.33 8.01
CA SER A 113 20.41 -4.34 9.06
C SER A 113 19.02 -4.87 9.40
N VAL A 114 18.98 -6.08 9.95
CA VAL A 114 17.76 -6.82 10.31
C VAL A 114 17.95 -7.55 11.65
N GLU A 115 18.77 -7.01 12.54
CA GLU A 115 19.14 -7.63 13.81
C GLU A 115 17.94 -7.66 14.75
N ILE A 116 17.24 -6.54 14.91
CA ILE A 116 16.05 -6.46 15.75
C ILE A 116 14.93 -7.35 15.20
N TYR A 117 14.80 -7.39 13.88
CA TYR A 117 13.89 -8.33 13.19
C TYR A 117 14.18 -9.79 13.58
N LYS A 118 15.45 -10.22 13.56
CA LYS A 118 15.90 -11.58 13.89
C LYS A 118 15.72 -11.91 15.38
N GLU A 119 15.85 -10.92 16.27
CA GLU A 119 15.62 -11.12 17.71
C GLU A 119 14.14 -11.29 18.05
N ASN A 120 13.24 -10.87 17.15
CA ASN A 120 11.79 -10.83 17.37
C ASN A 120 11.01 -11.77 16.42
N GLU A 121 11.57 -12.94 16.08
CA GLU A 121 10.98 -13.90 15.11
C GLU A 121 9.49 -14.15 15.30
N VAL A 122 9.04 -14.31 16.55
CA VAL A 122 7.64 -14.62 16.91
C VAL A 122 6.66 -13.48 16.63
N ARG A 123 7.17 -12.26 16.42
CA ARG A 123 6.39 -11.06 16.09
C ARG A 123 6.36 -10.77 14.59
N ASN A 124 7.06 -11.58 13.78
CA ASN A 124 7.08 -11.48 12.33
C ASN A 124 6.06 -12.47 11.73
N ARG A 125 5.14 -12.00 10.89
CA ARG A 125 4.15 -12.87 10.22
C ARG A 125 4.79 -13.86 9.25
N TYR A 126 5.89 -13.47 8.65
CA TYR A 126 6.65 -14.25 7.69
C TYR A 126 8.14 -14.18 7.98
N SER A 127 8.81 -15.33 7.96
CA SER A 127 10.23 -15.48 8.31
C SER A 127 11.20 -14.96 7.24
N ASP A 128 10.70 -14.72 6.03
CA ASP A 128 11.43 -14.24 4.86
C ASP A 128 11.06 -12.80 4.46
N VAL A 129 10.25 -12.11 5.26
CA VAL A 129 9.88 -10.70 5.04
C VAL A 129 10.64 -9.84 6.04
N LEU A 130 11.71 -9.22 5.57
CA LEU A 130 12.66 -8.49 6.41
C LEU A 130 12.10 -7.15 6.88
N CYS A 131 12.41 -6.76 8.12
CA CYS A 131 12.18 -5.42 8.64
C CYS A 131 13.51 -4.67 8.75
N ASN A 132 13.64 -3.51 8.10
CA ASN A 132 14.88 -2.72 8.15
C ASN A 132 15.03 -2.02 9.50
N ASP A 133 16.10 -2.28 10.24
CA ASP A 133 16.27 -1.66 11.57
C ASP A 133 16.38 -0.14 11.48
N ARG A 134 16.94 0.40 10.39
CA ARG A 134 17.19 1.84 10.23
C ARG A 134 15.93 2.68 10.16
N THR A 135 14.85 2.10 9.64
CA THR A 135 13.59 2.79 9.39
C THR A 135 12.45 2.18 10.19
N ARG A 136 12.71 1.19 11.05
CA ARG A 136 11.64 0.54 11.82
C ARG A 136 10.93 1.56 12.71
N VAL A 137 9.64 1.36 12.92
CA VAL A 137 8.92 2.11 13.95
C VAL A 137 9.34 1.56 15.32
N VAL A 138 9.63 2.46 16.26
CA VAL A 138 10.09 2.10 17.61
C VAL A 138 8.98 2.44 18.60
N LEU A 139 8.44 1.44 19.29
CA LEU A 139 7.40 1.67 20.30
C LEU A 139 8.03 2.12 21.62
N ASN A 140 7.41 3.09 22.29
CA ASN A 140 7.87 3.66 23.55
C ASN A 140 7.82 2.67 24.71
N ASN A 141 7.05 1.59 24.58
CA ASN A 141 6.99 0.50 25.56
C ASN A 141 8.14 -0.52 25.39
N GLY A 142 9.04 -0.32 24.42
CA GLY A 142 10.17 -1.21 24.13
C GLY A 142 9.82 -2.44 23.29
N ASN A 143 8.53 -2.67 22.98
CA ASN A 143 8.12 -3.78 22.13
C ASN A 143 8.52 -3.57 20.66
N TYR A 144 8.69 -4.68 19.95
CA TYR A 144 8.90 -4.69 18.52
C TYR A 144 7.56 -4.78 17.76
N VAL A 145 7.43 -3.95 16.72
CA VAL A 145 6.37 -4.02 15.71
C VAL A 145 7.01 -4.11 14.33
N HIS A 146 6.54 -5.01 13.48
CA HIS A 146 7.07 -5.18 12.11
C HIS A 146 6.49 -4.12 11.17
N ALA A 147 7.04 -2.91 11.29
CA ALA A 147 6.65 -1.76 10.48
C ALA A 147 7.85 -0.84 10.23
N ASN A 148 7.88 -0.20 9.05
CA ASN A 148 8.89 0.79 8.70
C ASN A 148 8.26 2.12 8.31
N TRP A 149 8.92 3.20 8.71
CA TRP A 149 8.70 4.54 8.18
C TRP A 149 9.08 4.61 6.71
N LEU A 150 8.23 5.25 5.93
CA LEU A 150 8.49 5.61 4.54
C LEU A 150 8.22 7.11 4.36
N PRO A 151 9.28 7.95 4.36
CA PRO A 151 9.16 9.35 4.03
C PRO A 151 8.89 9.52 2.53
N VAL A 152 8.09 10.53 2.18
CA VAL A 152 7.85 10.92 0.79
C VAL A 152 8.75 12.11 0.48
N PRO A 153 9.55 12.08 -0.60
CA PRO A 153 10.33 13.24 -1.02
C PRO A 153 9.43 14.46 -1.23
N ASN A 154 9.93 15.67 -1.01
CA ASN A 154 9.20 16.93 -1.29
C ASN A 154 7.79 17.05 -0.67
N SER A 155 7.46 16.23 0.33
CA SER A 155 6.13 16.17 0.92
C SER A 155 6.22 16.03 2.44
N HIS A 156 5.31 16.70 3.14
CA HIS A 156 5.16 16.53 4.58
C HIS A 156 4.43 15.23 4.93
N GLN A 157 3.72 14.63 3.98
CA GLN A 157 3.04 13.35 4.19
C GLN A 157 4.07 12.23 4.39
N ARG A 158 3.81 11.37 5.37
CA ARG A 158 4.63 10.19 5.66
C ARG A 158 3.76 8.95 5.73
N PHE A 159 4.33 7.80 5.43
CA PHE A 159 3.66 6.51 5.57
C PHE A 159 4.36 5.64 6.61
N ILE A 160 3.59 4.75 7.21
CA ILE A 160 4.09 3.60 7.95
C ILE A 160 3.64 2.35 7.20
N CYS A 161 4.59 1.58 6.69
CA CYS A 161 4.35 0.32 6.00
C CYS A 161 4.48 -0.82 7.00
N ALA A 162 3.38 -1.51 7.31
CA ALA A 162 3.34 -2.56 8.33
C ALA A 162 2.88 -3.91 7.75
N GLN A 163 3.28 -5.01 8.41
CA GLN A 163 2.63 -6.30 8.17
C GLN A 163 1.17 -6.27 8.68
N GLY A 164 0.34 -7.18 8.17
CA GLY A 164 -0.97 -7.46 8.73
C GLY A 164 -0.83 -7.96 10.17
N PRO A 165 -1.50 -7.32 11.15
CA PRO A 165 -1.40 -7.72 12.56
C PRO A 165 -1.68 -9.20 12.76
N MET A 166 -0.98 -9.82 13.70
CA MET A 166 -1.29 -11.16 14.22
C MET A 166 -1.99 -11.02 15.58
N GLU A 167 -2.61 -12.07 16.10
CA GLU A 167 -3.26 -12.04 17.42
C GLU A 167 -2.31 -11.47 18.50
N GLU A 168 -1.08 -11.98 18.55
CA GLU A 168 -0.04 -11.60 19.49
C GLU A 168 0.62 -10.23 19.23
N THR A 169 0.35 -9.59 18.09
CA THR A 169 0.92 -8.26 17.73
C THR A 169 -0.14 -7.18 17.51
N ALA A 170 -1.43 -7.50 17.67
CA ALA A 170 -2.52 -6.57 17.44
C ALA A 170 -2.50 -5.39 18.42
N GLU A 171 -2.11 -5.60 19.68
CA GLU A 171 -1.92 -4.52 20.66
C GLU A 171 -0.77 -3.59 20.28
N ASP A 172 0.34 -4.13 19.79
CA ASP A 172 1.50 -3.35 19.35
C ASP A 172 1.18 -2.52 18.10
N PHE A 173 0.36 -3.08 17.19
CA PHE A 173 -0.15 -2.34 16.03
C PHE A 173 -1.01 -1.14 16.43
N TRP A 174 -1.93 -1.31 17.38
CA TRP A 174 -2.70 -0.18 17.90
C TRP A 174 -1.84 0.80 18.69
N THR A 175 -0.86 0.31 19.45
CA THR A 175 0.12 1.15 20.13
C THR A 175 0.89 2.02 19.15
N MET A 176 1.32 1.47 18.02
CA MET A 176 1.95 2.21 16.93
C MET A 176 1.04 3.32 16.39
N ILE A 177 -0.19 2.99 15.99
CA ILE A 177 -1.15 3.96 15.41
C ILE A 177 -1.38 5.13 16.37
N VAL A 178 -1.63 4.79 17.64
CA VAL A 178 -1.93 5.74 18.70
C VAL A 178 -0.70 6.59 18.99
N GLN A 179 0.46 5.98 19.25
CA GLN A 179 1.73 6.67 19.53
C GLN A 179 2.10 7.67 18.43
N GLU A 180 2.07 7.23 17.17
CA GLU A 180 2.46 8.04 16.01
C GLU A 180 1.37 9.01 15.56
N LYS A 181 0.25 9.07 16.30
CA LYS A 181 -0.89 9.95 16.04
C LYS A 181 -1.42 9.80 14.61
N ALA A 182 -1.33 8.60 14.06
CA ALA A 182 -1.91 8.29 12.76
C ALA A 182 -3.43 8.48 12.83
N GLN A 183 -4.02 9.01 11.77
CA GLN A 183 -5.47 9.19 11.65
C GLN A 183 -6.09 8.31 10.58
N VAL A 184 -5.26 7.74 9.70
CA VAL A 184 -5.72 6.92 8.59
C VAL A 184 -5.00 5.59 8.63
N VAL A 185 -5.78 4.51 8.51
CA VAL A 185 -5.29 3.14 8.29
C VAL A 185 -5.86 2.64 6.98
N ILE A 186 -4.99 2.14 6.10
CA ILE A 186 -5.35 1.52 4.83
C ILE A 186 -4.99 0.04 4.91
N MET A 187 -6.02 -0.80 4.89
CA MET A 187 -5.94 -2.25 4.85
C MET A 187 -6.17 -2.73 3.41
N LEU A 188 -5.11 -3.24 2.77
CA LEU A 188 -5.13 -3.67 1.37
C LEU A 188 -5.31 -5.18 1.21
N CYS A 189 -5.82 -5.88 2.22
CA CYS A 189 -6.12 -7.31 2.15
C CYS A 189 -7.40 -7.65 2.92
N ASP A 190 -7.85 -8.89 2.80
CA ASP A 190 -8.84 -9.45 3.72
C ASP A 190 -8.15 -10.09 4.95
N PHE A 191 -8.94 -10.54 5.92
CA PHE A 191 -8.45 -11.33 7.04
C PHE A 191 -7.97 -12.71 6.57
N TYR A 192 -8.71 -13.32 5.65
CA TYR A 192 -8.39 -14.61 5.03
C TYR A 192 -8.52 -14.51 3.51
N GLU A 193 -7.55 -15.08 2.80
CA GLU A 193 -7.58 -15.20 1.34
C GLU A 193 -7.22 -16.63 0.98
N ASN A 194 -8.08 -17.31 0.20
CA ASN A 194 -7.91 -18.72 -0.16
C ASN A 194 -7.68 -19.65 1.05
N GLY A 195 -8.40 -19.40 2.16
CA GLY A 195 -8.29 -20.18 3.40
C GLY A 195 -7.03 -19.88 4.23
N VAL A 196 -6.18 -18.95 3.77
CA VAL A 196 -4.92 -18.60 4.42
C VAL A 196 -5.08 -17.27 5.13
N GLU A 197 -4.81 -17.24 6.45
CA GLU A 197 -4.88 -15.99 7.22
C GLU A 197 -3.81 -15.00 6.75
N LYS A 198 -4.24 -13.80 6.36
CA LYS A 198 -3.42 -12.67 5.92
C LYS A 198 -3.35 -11.56 6.96
N CYS A 199 -4.39 -11.43 7.78
CA CYS A 199 -4.49 -10.40 8.80
C CYS A 199 -5.42 -10.88 9.92
N TYR A 200 -5.03 -10.67 11.17
CA TYR A 200 -5.90 -10.87 12.32
C TYR A 200 -7.03 -9.83 12.32
N GLU A 201 -8.18 -10.18 12.91
CA GLU A 201 -9.32 -9.27 13.09
C GLU A 201 -9.05 -8.22 14.17
N TYR A 202 -8.15 -7.28 13.88
CA TYR A 202 -7.70 -6.25 14.83
C TYR A 202 -8.72 -5.11 15.03
N PHE A 203 -9.87 -5.14 14.36
CA PHE A 203 -10.96 -4.19 14.49
C PHE A 203 -12.31 -4.90 14.23
N PRO A 204 -13.43 -4.41 14.78
CA PRO A 204 -14.73 -5.02 14.54
C PRO A 204 -15.30 -4.57 13.18
N ALA A 205 -15.60 -5.51 12.29
CA ALA A 205 -16.11 -5.17 10.96
C ALA A 205 -17.55 -4.61 10.97
N LYS A 206 -18.37 -5.00 11.95
CA LYS A 206 -19.76 -4.58 12.08
C LYS A 206 -19.85 -3.22 12.79
N GLN A 207 -20.56 -2.25 12.20
CA GLN A 207 -20.89 -0.99 12.87
C GLN A 207 -21.57 -1.22 14.23
N GLY A 208 -21.16 -0.44 15.23
CA GLY A 208 -21.61 -0.51 16.62
C GLY A 208 -20.97 -1.63 17.44
N ALA A 209 -20.25 -2.57 16.81
CA ALA A 209 -19.53 -3.60 17.55
C ALA A 209 -18.19 -3.07 18.09
N SER A 210 -17.75 -3.66 19.19
CA SER A 210 -16.50 -3.32 19.87
C SER A 210 -15.68 -4.57 20.16
N VAL A 211 -14.36 -4.44 20.12
CA VAL A 211 -13.40 -5.47 20.54
C VAL A 211 -12.37 -4.86 21.48
N ARG A 212 -11.94 -5.61 22.50
CA ARG A 212 -10.81 -5.22 23.36
C ARG A 212 -9.55 -5.94 22.88
N ILE A 213 -8.51 -5.18 22.59
CA ILE A 213 -7.18 -5.67 22.21
C ILE A 213 -6.19 -5.03 23.15
N GLY A 214 -5.71 -5.81 24.12
CA GLY A 214 -4.87 -5.32 25.20
C GLY A 214 -5.52 -4.15 25.94
N GLN A 215 -4.81 -3.03 26.05
CA GLN A 215 -5.31 -1.81 26.69
C GLN A 215 -6.31 -0.98 25.85
N TYR A 216 -6.58 -1.36 24.60
CA TYR A 216 -7.45 -0.60 23.69
C TYR A 216 -8.84 -1.24 23.57
N VAL A 217 -9.86 -0.40 23.59
CA VAL A 217 -11.21 -0.76 23.15
C VAL A 217 -11.44 -0.09 21.81
N ILE A 218 -11.66 -0.89 20.77
CA ILE A 218 -11.86 -0.44 19.39
C ILE A 218 -13.33 -0.67 19.05
N THR A 219 -14.02 0.40 18.72
CA THR A 219 -15.43 0.37 18.29
C THR A 219 -15.52 0.83 16.85
N ASN A 220 -16.24 0.10 16.01
CA ASN A 220 -16.57 0.61 14.68
C ASN A 220 -17.75 1.58 14.84
N PHE A 221 -17.43 2.87 14.88
CA PHE A 221 -18.39 3.91 15.22
C PHE A 221 -19.39 4.14 14.08
N MET A 222 -18.90 4.13 12.84
CA MET A 222 -19.74 4.32 11.65
C MET A 222 -19.10 3.71 10.40
N HIS A 223 -19.94 3.26 9.47
CA HIS A 223 -19.59 3.18 8.07
C HIS A 223 -19.84 4.54 7.41
N ALA A 224 -18.86 5.03 6.66
CA ALA A 224 -19.00 6.24 5.86
C ALA A 224 -19.22 5.85 4.39
N ASP A 225 -19.97 6.67 3.66
CA ASP A 225 -20.15 6.47 2.23
C ASP A 225 -18.81 6.62 1.52
N CYS A 226 -18.43 5.61 0.74
CA CYS A 226 -17.22 5.60 -0.06
C CYS A 226 -17.61 5.44 -1.52
N GLU A 227 -17.36 6.47 -2.32
CA GLU A 227 -17.65 6.46 -3.76
C GLU A 227 -16.63 5.63 -4.57
N ILE A 228 -15.56 5.18 -3.90
CA ILE A 228 -14.52 4.38 -4.52
C ILE A 228 -14.99 2.92 -4.52
N ASP A 229 -15.24 2.39 -5.72
CA ASP A 229 -15.72 1.02 -5.90
C ASP A 229 -14.81 0.01 -5.16
N THR A 230 -15.41 -1.02 -4.56
CA THR A 230 -14.77 -2.09 -3.75
C THR A 230 -14.06 -1.65 -2.46
N VAL A 231 -14.04 -0.35 -2.13
CA VAL A 231 -13.42 0.16 -0.89
C VAL A 231 -14.48 0.40 0.18
N LYS A 232 -14.27 -0.20 1.36
CA LYS A 232 -15.09 0.06 2.55
C LYS A 232 -14.43 1.11 3.42
N TRP A 233 -15.16 2.17 3.76
CA TRP A 233 -14.70 3.20 4.69
C TRP A 233 -15.45 3.10 6.02
N SER A 234 -14.70 2.93 7.10
CA SER A 234 -15.21 2.98 8.47
C SER A 234 -14.49 4.07 9.27
N VAL A 235 -15.15 4.60 10.30
CA VAL A 235 -14.50 5.40 11.34
C VAL A 235 -14.47 4.58 12.61
N LEU A 236 -13.27 4.30 13.09
CA LEU A 236 -13.03 3.52 14.29
C LEU A 236 -12.78 4.48 15.46
N GLU A 237 -13.52 4.29 16.55
CA GLU A 237 -13.23 4.91 17.82
C GLU A 237 -12.31 4.00 18.63
N VAL A 238 -11.11 4.50 18.95
CA VAL A 238 -10.10 3.78 19.73
C VAL A 238 -9.94 4.47 21.07
N VAL A 239 -10.30 3.77 22.15
CA VAL A 239 -10.25 4.27 23.52
C VAL A 239 -9.21 3.50 24.31
N SER A 240 -8.35 4.23 25.02
CA SER A 240 -7.50 3.72 26.09
C SER A 240 -7.66 4.61 27.33
N ALA A 241 -7.04 4.22 28.45
CA ALA A 241 -7.11 5.00 29.70
C ALA A 241 -6.63 6.46 29.55
N ARG A 242 -5.78 6.76 28.57
CA ARG A 242 -5.16 8.08 28.38
C ARG A 242 -5.80 8.91 27.28
N ARG A 243 -6.53 8.29 26.35
CA ARG A 243 -6.99 8.97 25.13
C ARG A 243 -8.12 8.25 24.44
N LYS A 244 -8.91 9.04 23.74
CA LYS A 244 -9.89 8.62 22.75
C LYS A 244 -9.50 9.24 21.42
N VAL A 245 -9.39 8.43 20.37
CA VAL A 245 -9.07 8.90 19.02
C VAL A 245 -10.00 8.29 17.99
N LEU A 246 -10.29 9.06 16.94
CA LEU A 246 -11.01 8.58 15.77
C LEU A 246 -10.02 8.28 14.66
N ILE A 247 -10.17 7.13 14.04
CA ILE A 247 -9.31 6.62 12.96
C ILE A 247 -10.17 6.34 11.74
N HIS A 248 -9.85 6.97 10.62
CA HIS A 248 -10.42 6.59 9.32
C HIS A 248 -9.76 5.30 8.85
N HIS A 249 -10.56 4.25 8.72
CA HIS A 249 -10.12 2.94 8.27
C HIS A 249 -10.68 2.67 6.87
N PHE A 250 -9.79 2.50 5.91
CA PHE A 250 -10.14 2.12 4.55
C PHE A 250 -9.71 0.69 4.31
N ARG A 251 -10.66 -0.17 3.93
CA ARG A 251 -10.40 -1.56 3.57
C ARG A 251 -10.69 -1.77 2.09
N TRP A 252 -9.66 -2.14 1.34
CA TRP A 252 -9.76 -2.57 -0.04
C TRP A 252 -9.44 -4.07 -0.12
N SER A 253 -10.49 -4.90 -0.08
CA SER A 253 -10.35 -6.37 -0.03
C SER A 253 -10.22 -7.03 -1.41
N ASP A 254 -10.61 -6.33 -2.47
CA ASP A 254 -10.79 -6.93 -3.79
C ASP A 254 -9.53 -6.83 -4.67
N TRP A 255 -8.40 -6.45 -4.07
CA TRP A 255 -7.07 -6.56 -4.68
C TRP A 255 -6.51 -7.97 -4.42
N PRO A 256 -6.53 -8.90 -5.39
CA PRO A 256 -6.10 -10.27 -5.14
C PRO A 256 -4.60 -10.37 -4.84
N ASP A 257 -4.20 -11.33 -4.01
CA ASP A 257 -2.78 -11.48 -3.66
C ASP A 257 -1.89 -11.74 -4.86
N HIS A 258 -0.73 -11.09 -4.87
CA HIS A 258 0.29 -11.14 -5.93
C HIS A 258 -0.14 -10.71 -7.34
N LEU A 259 -1.44 -10.58 -7.59
CA LEU A 259 -1.99 -9.94 -8.79
C LEU A 259 -2.01 -8.42 -8.63
N ALA A 260 -2.52 -7.77 -9.66
CA ALA A 260 -2.75 -6.34 -9.66
C ALA A 260 -4.14 -6.00 -10.22
N PRO A 261 -4.78 -4.91 -9.74
CA PRO A 261 -6.02 -4.41 -10.30
C PRO A 261 -5.86 -4.02 -11.78
N LEU A 262 -6.96 -4.13 -12.53
CA LEU A 262 -6.99 -3.68 -13.92
C LEU A 262 -7.16 -2.16 -14.01
N ASP A 263 -7.86 -1.58 -13.03
CA ASP A 263 -8.18 -0.16 -12.99
C ASP A 263 -7.16 0.60 -12.10
N PRO A 264 -6.41 1.56 -12.65
CA PRO A 264 -5.54 2.45 -11.87
C PRO A 264 -6.30 3.55 -11.11
N GLY A 265 -7.60 3.77 -11.35
CA GLY A 265 -8.37 4.84 -10.72
C GLY A 265 -8.52 4.67 -9.20
N ILE A 266 -8.79 3.44 -8.75
CA ILE A 266 -9.08 3.13 -7.34
C ILE A 266 -7.93 3.55 -6.42
N ILE A 267 -6.68 3.22 -6.78
CA ILE A 267 -5.51 3.58 -5.97
C ILE A 267 -5.28 5.09 -5.92
N ILE A 268 -5.56 5.80 -7.01
CA ILE A 268 -5.40 7.25 -7.10
C ILE A 268 -6.43 7.95 -6.22
N GLU A 269 -7.70 7.52 -6.30
CA GLU A 269 -8.80 8.06 -5.50
C GLU A 269 -8.60 7.77 -4.02
N LEU A 270 -8.19 6.55 -3.68
CA LEU A 270 -7.91 6.16 -2.29
C LEU A 270 -6.70 6.91 -1.73
N MET A 271 -5.67 7.15 -2.54
CA MET A 271 -4.52 8.00 -2.14
C MET A 271 -4.97 9.45 -1.88
N ALA A 272 -5.79 10.03 -2.75
CA ALA A 272 -6.30 11.38 -2.57
C ALA A 272 -7.17 11.50 -1.30
N LEU A 273 -8.10 10.57 -1.11
CA LEU A 273 -8.99 10.52 0.05
C LEU A 273 -8.22 10.32 1.36
N SER A 274 -7.26 9.38 1.38
CA SER A 274 -6.44 9.13 2.57
C SER A 274 -5.59 10.33 2.96
N LYS A 275 -4.98 11.05 2.01
CA LYS A 275 -4.25 12.30 2.27
C LYS A 275 -5.17 13.41 2.78
N ALA A 276 -6.39 13.54 2.25
CA ALA A 276 -7.35 14.52 2.72
C ALA A 276 -7.81 14.23 4.17
N LYS A 277 -7.84 12.97 4.59
CA LYS A 277 -8.24 12.56 5.94
C LYS A 277 -7.10 12.45 6.94
N SER A 278 -5.85 12.40 6.47
CA SER A 278 -4.69 12.28 7.34
C SER A 278 -4.30 13.61 7.99
N ASP A 279 -4.70 14.75 7.42
CA ASP A 279 -4.30 16.08 7.89
C ASP A 279 -2.78 16.15 8.13
N VAL A 280 -2.01 15.72 7.12
CA VAL A 280 -0.53 15.55 7.11
C VAL A 280 0.08 14.61 8.16
N ARG A 281 -0.75 13.95 8.98
CA ARG A 281 -0.28 12.92 9.94
C ARG A 281 0.09 11.63 9.21
N PRO A 282 0.88 10.74 9.85
CA PRO A 282 1.24 9.47 9.25
C PRO A 282 0.02 8.66 8.82
N ILE A 283 0.08 8.10 7.60
CA ILE A 283 -0.90 7.13 7.11
C ILE A 283 -0.29 5.75 7.30
N VAL A 284 -0.98 4.88 8.05
CA VAL A 284 -0.57 3.48 8.20
C VAL A 284 -1.14 2.69 7.03
N VAL A 285 -0.28 1.98 6.30
CA VAL A 285 -0.67 1.14 5.17
C VAL A 285 -0.17 -0.27 5.42
N HIS A 286 -1.06 -1.24 5.35
CA HIS A 286 -0.69 -2.64 5.49
C HIS A 286 -1.44 -3.53 4.49
N CYS A 287 -0.86 -4.67 4.21
CA CYS A 287 -1.51 -5.80 3.56
C CYS A 287 -1.27 -7.02 4.45
N SER A 288 -0.88 -8.16 3.87
CA SER A 288 -0.43 -9.32 4.64
C SER A 288 1.01 -9.16 5.14
N ALA A 289 2.00 -9.09 4.24
CA ALA A 289 3.41 -8.90 4.60
C ALA A 289 3.84 -7.43 4.73
N GLY A 290 3.03 -6.49 4.22
CA GLY A 290 3.38 -5.08 4.23
C GLY A 290 4.46 -4.68 3.23
N ILE A 291 4.61 -5.42 2.12
CA ILE A 291 5.63 -5.16 1.08
C ILE A 291 5.07 -5.12 -0.35
N GLY A 292 4.16 -6.03 -0.72
CA GLY A 292 3.59 -6.11 -2.07
C GLY A 292 2.61 -4.98 -2.37
N ARG A 293 1.31 -5.19 -2.07
CA ARG A 293 0.25 -4.17 -2.25
C ARG A 293 0.56 -2.87 -1.53
N THR A 294 1.07 -2.96 -0.29
CA THR A 294 1.53 -1.80 0.48
C THR A 294 2.60 -1.00 -0.26
N GLY A 295 3.64 -1.66 -0.76
CA GLY A 295 4.73 -1.00 -1.50
C GLY A 295 4.26 -0.37 -2.80
N THR A 296 3.32 -1.01 -3.51
CA THR A 296 2.70 -0.44 -4.70
C THR A 296 1.85 0.79 -4.39
N PHE A 297 1.05 0.73 -3.32
CA PHE A 297 0.21 1.84 -2.88
C PHE A 297 1.02 3.09 -2.53
N VAL A 298 1.97 2.96 -1.60
CA VAL A 298 2.83 4.08 -1.18
C VAL A 298 3.79 4.51 -2.29
N GLY A 299 4.12 3.58 -3.20
CA GLY A 299 4.98 3.82 -4.34
C GLY A 299 4.43 4.85 -5.33
N LEU A 300 3.11 4.97 -5.46
CA LEU A 300 2.47 5.98 -6.31
C LEU A 300 2.83 7.40 -5.87
N GLU A 301 2.60 7.70 -4.60
CA GLU A 301 2.88 9.02 -4.03
C GLU A 301 4.39 9.28 -3.94
N PHE A 302 5.16 8.29 -3.49
CA PHE A 302 6.62 8.37 -3.42
C PHE A 302 7.21 8.71 -4.79
N ALA A 303 6.83 7.97 -5.84
CA ALA A 303 7.36 8.16 -7.17
C ALA A 303 6.92 9.49 -7.78
N ASN A 304 5.64 9.87 -7.62
CA ASN A 304 5.16 11.16 -8.08
C ASN A 304 6.01 12.32 -7.52
N GLU A 305 6.26 12.33 -6.21
CA GLU A 305 7.04 13.42 -5.61
C GLU A 305 8.53 13.33 -5.91
N ARG A 306 9.09 12.11 -5.94
CA ARG A 306 10.50 11.86 -6.23
C ARG A 306 10.89 12.30 -7.63
N LEU A 307 10.01 12.07 -8.62
CA LEU A 307 10.25 12.40 -10.02
C LEU A 307 10.27 13.91 -10.28
N LYS A 308 9.69 14.75 -9.39
CA LYS A 308 9.76 16.21 -9.52
C LYS A 308 11.19 16.76 -9.44
N ASN A 309 12.13 16.00 -8.87
CA ASN A 309 13.53 16.43 -8.74
C ASN A 309 14.27 16.54 -10.08
N GLY A 310 13.77 15.94 -11.15
CA GLY A 310 14.40 16.03 -12.46
C GLY A 310 15.54 15.05 -12.73
N ASP A 311 15.88 14.19 -11.77
CA ASP A 311 16.89 13.16 -11.96
C ASP A 311 16.48 12.16 -13.04
N LYS A 312 17.44 11.74 -13.87
CA LYS A 312 17.22 10.68 -14.85
C LYS A 312 17.12 9.34 -14.13
N MET A 313 15.89 8.88 -13.89
CA MET A 313 15.61 7.62 -13.21
C MET A 313 14.51 6.81 -13.89
N GLY A 314 14.63 5.49 -13.81
CA GLY A 314 13.62 4.54 -14.25
C GLY A 314 12.72 4.07 -13.10
N LEU A 315 11.70 3.28 -13.44
CA LEU A 315 10.80 2.69 -12.46
C LEU A 315 11.54 1.73 -11.50
N VAL A 316 12.63 1.12 -11.95
CA VAL A 316 13.45 0.22 -11.13
C VAL A 316 14.20 0.99 -10.05
N ASP A 317 14.63 2.22 -10.35
CA ASP A 317 15.34 3.07 -9.40
C ASP A 317 14.38 3.54 -8.31
N ILE A 318 13.15 3.89 -8.66
CA ILE A 318 12.06 4.16 -7.72
C ILE A 318 11.83 2.96 -6.78
N MET A 319 11.74 1.74 -7.34
CA MET A 319 11.59 0.54 -6.51
C MET A 319 12.78 0.32 -5.57
N LYS A 320 14.01 0.55 -6.05
CA LYS A 320 15.23 0.43 -5.23
C LYS A 320 15.26 1.46 -4.09
N GLU A 321 14.81 2.68 -4.33
CA GLU A 321 14.68 3.72 -3.30
C GLU A 321 13.58 3.36 -2.28
N LEU A 322 12.41 2.89 -2.72
CA LEU A 322 11.36 2.36 -1.82
C LEU A 322 11.90 1.24 -0.92
N ARG A 323 12.69 0.32 -1.51
CA ARG A 323 13.33 -0.80 -0.81
C ARG A 323 14.42 -0.38 0.16
N ALA A 324 14.93 0.86 0.08
CA ALA A 324 15.82 1.40 1.10
C ALA A 324 15.06 1.70 2.42
N HIS A 325 13.75 1.93 2.35
CA HIS A 325 12.90 2.18 3.51
C HIS A 325 12.18 0.93 3.99
N ARG A 326 11.43 0.26 3.12
CA ARG A 326 10.74 -1.00 3.42
C ARG A 326 11.29 -2.08 2.48
N LEU A 327 12.15 -2.94 3.01
CA LEU A 327 12.83 -3.98 2.22
C LEU A 327 11.82 -4.82 1.45
N GLN A 328 12.23 -5.30 0.28
CA GLN A 328 11.40 -6.16 -0.59
C GLN A 328 10.07 -5.53 -1.08
N SER A 329 9.86 -4.21 -0.88
CA SER A 329 8.69 -3.50 -1.41
C SER A 329 8.50 -3.73 -2.90
N ILE A 330 7.23 -3.89 -3.31
CA ILE A 330 6.80 -4.37 -4.63
C ILE A 330 7.32 -5.78 -4.87
N GLN A 331 6.41 -6.76 -4.80
CA GLN A 331 6.76 -8.17 -4.66
C GLN A 331 6.46 -9.02 -5.89
N SER A 332 5.71 -8.49 -6.87
CA SER A 332 5.52 -9.15 -8.15
C SER A 332 5.73 -8.19 -9.31
N HIS A 333 6.06 -8.76 -10.48
CA HIS A 333 6.15 -8.00 -11.72
C HIS A 333 4.77 -7.39 -12.09
N LEU A 334 3.66 -8.04 -11.73
CA LEU A 334 2.30 -7.50 -11.92
C LEU A 334 2.09 -6.22 -11.10
N GLN A 335 2.51 -6.22 -9.83
CA GLN A 335 2.46 -5.04 -8.95
C GLN A 335 3.38 -3.91 -9.44
N TYR A 336 4.55 -4.26 -9.97
CA TYR A 336 5.49 -3.32 -10.58
C TYR A 336 4.91 -2.65 -11.83
N LEU A 337 4.31 -3.44 -12.72
CA LEU A 337 3.59 -2.94 -13.91
C LEU A 337 2.38 -2.10 -13.52
N TYR A 338 1.65 -2.48 -12.46
CA TYR A 338 0.52 -1.69 -11.98
C TYR A 338 0.96 -0.33 -11.49
N LEU A 339 2.06 -0.23 -10.74
CA LEU A 339 2.63 1.07 -10.38
C LEU A 339 2.92 1.94 -11.61
N ALA A 340 3.45 1.33 -12.69
CA ALA A 340 3.70 2.02 -13.96
C ALA A 340 2.41 2.63 -14.54
N VAL A 341 1.34 1.81 -14.63
CA VAL A 341 0.04 2.26 -15.15
C VAL A 341 -0.62 3.30 -14.25
N CYS A 342 -0.49 3.15 -12.93
CA CYS A 342 -1.02 4.12 -11.97
C CYS A 342 -0.32 5.47 -12.09
N LEU A 343 1.01 5.49 -12.27
CA LEU A 343 1.75 6.73 -12.50
C LEU A 343 1.32 7.43 -13.80
N LEU A 344 1.18 6.67 -14.89
CA LEU A 344 0.71 7.21 -16.16
C LEU A 344 -0.69 7.81 -16.02
N GLU A 345 -1.65 7.09 -15.45
CA GLU A 345 -3.00 7.61 -15.23
C GLU A 345 -3.00 8.82 -14.29
N PHE A 346 -2.20 8.79 -13.22
CA PHE A 346 -2.06 9.92 -12.30
C PHE A 346 -1.54 11.17 -12.99
N PHE A 347 -0.51 11.04 -13.82
CA PHE A 347 0.03 12.16 -14.61
C PHE A 347 -0.96 12.64 -15.68
N ALA A 348 -1.78 11.76 -16.25
CA ALA A 348 -2.85 12.14 -17.15
C ALA A 348 -3.95 12.93 -16.43
N ARG A 349 -4.34 12.55 -15.21
CA ARG A 349 -5.29 13.32 -14.37
C ARG A 349 -4.73 14.69 -13.96
N GLN A 350 -3.42 14.85 -13.93
CA GLN A 350 -2.73 16.13 -13.68
C GLN A 350 -2.48 16.95 -14.95
N ASN A 351 -2.98 16.52 -16.12
CA ASN A 351 -2.74 17.16 -17.42
C ASN A 351 -1.25 17.27 -17.81
N LEU A 352 -0.41 16.36 -17.32
CA LEU A 352 1.01 16.31 -17.67
C LEU A 352 1.26 15.50 -18.95
N ILE A 353 0.37 14.56 -19.25
CA ILE A 353 0.36 13.73 -20.45
C ILE A 353 -1.07 13.53 -20.95
N ASP A 354 -1.23 13.27 -22.24
CA ASP A 354 -2.51 12.92 -22.84
C ASP A 354 -2.76 11.41 -22.82
N ARG A 355 -4.03 11.01 -22.77
CA ARG A 355 -4.46 9.63 -22.99
C ARG A 355 -4.53 9.31 -24.49
N ASP A 356 -3.40 9.50 -25.16
CA ASP A 356 -3.23 9.29 -26.60
C ASP A 356 -3.25 7.80 -26.99
N SER A 357 -2.95 7.51 -28.25
CA SER A 357 -2.90 6.13 -28.76
C SER A 357 -1.80 5.29 -28.10
N LYS A 358 -0.65 5.87 -27.73
CA LYS A 358 0.43 5.16 -27.05
C LYS A 358 0.01 4.79 -25.63
N PHE A 359 -0.59 5.72 -24.89
CA PHE A 359 -1.15 5.46 -23.57
C PHE A 359 -2.19 4.33 -23.61
N LYS A 360 -3.17 4.43 -24.51
CA LYS A 360 -4.24 3.41 -24.65
C LYS A 360 -3.67 2.04 -25.00
N THR A 361 -2.68 1.99 -25.89
CA THR A 361 -1.98 0.75 -26.27
C THR A 361 -1.23 0.16 -25.08
N PHE A 362 -0.50 0.97 -24.31
CA PHE A 362 0.21 0.53 -23.12
C PHE A 362 -0.75 -0.06 -22.08
N LEU A 363 -1.85 0.63 -21.78
CA LEU A 363 -2.88 0.18 -20.85
C LEU A 363 -3.55 -1.13 -21.32
N ASN A 364 -3.90 -1.24 -22.60
CA ASN A 364 -4.48 -2.46 -23.16
C ASN A 364 -3.52 -3.65 -23.10
N ASN A 365 -2.23 -3.41 -23.34
CA ASN A 365 -1.20 -4.44 -23.22
C ASN A 365 -1.02 -4.90 -21.77
N TYR A 366 -1.04 -3.97 -20.81
CA TYR A 366 -1.05 -4.29 -19.38
C TYR A 366 -2.27 -5.14 -19.00
N ILE A 367 -3.48 -4.72 -19.38
CA ILE A 367 -4.72 -5.44 -19.05
C ILE A 367 -4.66 -6.86 -19.62
N SER A 368 -4.25 -7.00 -20.88
CA SER A 368 -4.08 -8.30 -21.53
C SER A 368 -3.05 -9.18 -20.81
N TYR A 369 -1.93 -8.60 -20.37
CA TYR A 369 -0.88 -9.30 -19.64
C TYR A 369 -1.39 -9.82 -18.28
N VAL A 370 -2.03 -8.97 -17.47
CA VAL A 370 -2.61 -9.36 -16.18
C VAL A 370 -3.67 -10.45 -16.34
N LYS A 371 -4.56 -10.33 -17.33
CA LYS A 371 -5.60 -11.33 -17.60
C LYS A 371 -5.01 -12.70 -17.97
N ARG A 372 -3.95 -12.75 -18.80
CA ARG A 372 -3.26 -14.00 -19.13
C ARG A 372 -2.64 -14.64 -17.88
N HIS A 373 -1.99 -13.86 -17.03
CA HIS A 373 -1.41 -14.36 -15.79
C HIS A 373 -2.47 -14.88 -14.81
N ALA A 374 -3.58 -14.15 -14.63
CA ALA A 374 -4.66 -14.61 -13.77
C ALA A 374 -5.29 -15.92 -14.25
N ALA A 375 -5.53 -16.05 -15.56
CA ALA A 375 -6.06 -17.27 -16.16
C ALA A 375 -5.16 -18.49 -15.95
N LYS A 376 -3.84 -18.34 -16.09
CA LYS A 376 -2.86 -19.41 -15.84
C LYS A 376 -2.91 -19.96 -14.40
N HIS A 377 -3.34 -19.15 -13.43
CA HIS A 377 -3.40 -19.54 -12.03
C HIS A 377 -4.83 -19.83 -11.53
N GLY A 378 -5.80 -19.97 -12.44
CA GLY A 378 -7.19 -20.25 -12.08
C GLY A 378 -7.91 -19.11 -11.35
N ILE A 379 -7.37 -17.89 -11.37
CA ILE A 379 -7.95 -16.72 -10.72
C ILE A 379 -8.76 -15.93 -11.74
N LYS A 380 -10.01 -15.57 -11.41
CA LYS A 380 -10.79 -14.63 -12.22
C LYS A 380 -10.18 -13.22 -12.06
N ALA A 381 -9.55 -12.69 -13.10
CA ALA A 381 -9.11 -11.29 -13.12
C ALA A 381 -10.33 -10.36 -13.14
N GLY A 382 -10.77 -9.89 -11.97
CA GLY A 382 -11.74 -8.82 -11.77
C GLY A 382 -13.07 -8.98 -12.53
N LYS A 383 -14.15 -9.31 -11.83
CA LYS A 383 -15.50 -9.14 -12.38
C LYS A 383 -15.81 -7.65 -12.46
N LYS A 384 -16.27 -7.16 -13.63
CA LYS A 384 -17.31 -6.13 -13.65
C LYS A 384 -18.60 -6.86 -13.26
N ASP A 385 -18.90 -6.99 -11.98
CA ASP A 385 -20.26 -7.37 -11.60
C ASP A 385 -21.13 -6.14 -11.82
N LYS A 386 -21.80 -6.11 -12.97
CA LYS A 386 -23.04 -5.34 -13.11
C LYS A 386 -24.08 -6.09 -12.28
N GLY A 387 -24.44 -5.54 -11.14
CA GLY A 387 -25.52 -6.00 -10.28
C GLY A 387 -26.03 -4.82 -9.47
#